data_AF-A0A8T5AFY5-F1
#
_entry.id   AF-A0A8T5AFY5-F1
#
_cell.length_a   1.000
_cell.length_b   1.000
_cell.length_c   1.000
_cell.angle_alpha   90.00
_cell.angle_beta   90.00
_cell.angle_gamma   90.00
#
_symmetry.space_group_name_H-M   'P 1'
#
loop_
_entity.id
_entity.type
_entity.pdbx_description
1 polymer ?
#
loop_
_entity_poly.entity_id
_entity_poly.type
_entity_poly.pdbx_seq_one_letter_code
_entity_poly.pdbx_strand_id
1 'polypeptide(L)'
;MPFRSVDIAVVAVFSALWAALNLTLGPLGFSLLRLPILCDLSVYFPTLLATWLSSKIGVPTVVNLIGSLVVFVMRPGSTHLLGFIASAIVFDALMVLCRHNISFKPRCLSVTIAATAISAYLAGVLIGVIFMGRSVDWALTFWGGWHLIGGIMGMVVALLIIGVLERAGLGRMRIAQR
;
A
#
# COMPACT_ATOMS: atom_id res chain seq x y z
N MET A 1 -14.10 16.21 1.95
CA MET A 1 -13.72 16.93 3.18
C MET A 1 -12.34 17.53 2.97
N PRO A 2 -12.10 18.79 3.39
CA PRO A 2 -10.80 19.41 3.23
C PRO A 2 -9.72 18.67 4.02
N PHE A 3 -8.47 18.68 3.54
CA PHE A 3 -7.31 18.20 4.28
C PHE A 3 -7.05 19.09 5.51
N ARG A 4 -6.67 18.47 6.63
CA ARG A 4 -6.26 19.12 7.87
C ARG A 4 -4.79 18.83 8.13
N SER A 5 -4.18 19.59 9.02
CA SER A 5 -2.77 19.39 9.41
C SER A 5 -2.47 17.97 9.87
N VAL A 6 -3.43 17.29 10.51
CA VAL A 6 -3.23 15.91 10.94
C VAL A 6 -3.22 14.94 9.75
N ASP A 7 -3.96 15.20 8.68
CA ASP A 7 -3.88 14.37 7.48
C ASP A 7 -2.50 14.51 6.79
N ILE A 8 -1.90 15.71 6.84
CA ILE A 8 -0.53 15.95 6.38
C ILE A 8 0.46 15.17 7.25
N ALA A 9 0.26 15.15 8.57
CA ALA A 9 1.09 14.36 9.48
C ALA A 9 0.97 12.85 9.20
N VAL A 10 -0.25 12.34 8.94
CA VAL A 10 -0.47 10.95 8.52
C VAL A 10 0.30 10.65 7.24
N VAL A 11 0.17 11.49 6.21
CA VAL A 11 0.92 11.33 4.96
C VAL A 11 2.42 11.29 5.23
N ALA A 12 2.97 12.24 5.99
CA ALA A 12 4.40 12.31 6.27
C ALA A 12 4.92 11.07 7.00
N VAL A 13 4.26 10.65 8.08
CA VAL A 13 4.66 9.50 8.90
C VAL A 13 4.58 8.20 8.10
N PHE A 14 3.48 7.97 7.38
CA PHE A 14 3.32 6.72 6.63
C PHE A 14 4.15 6.70 5.35
N SER A 15 4.47 7.83 4.74
CA SER A 15 5.48 7.89 3.66
C SER A 15 6.88 7.55 4.17
N ALA A 16 7.26 8.05 5.36
CA ALA A 16 8.53 7.71 5.98
C ALA A 16 8.60 6.22 6.32
N LEU A 17 7.52 5.65 6.88
CA LEU A 17 7.41 4.22 7.15
C LEU A 17 7.51 3.40 5.85
N TRP A 18 6.76 3.78 4.81
CA TRP A 18 6.83 3.17 3.49
C TRP A 18 8.26 3.14 2.95
N ALA A 19 8.96 4.28 3.03
CA ALA A 19 10.33 4.39 2.53
C ALA A 19 11.30 3.54 3.36
N ALA A 20 11.21 3.59 4.69
CA ALA A 20 12.05 2.82 5.59
C ALA A 20 11.91 1.31 5.34
N LEU A 21 10.68 0.82 5.20
CA LEU A 21 10.43 -0.60 4.91
C LEU A 21 10.94 -0.98 3.52
N ASN A 22 10.73 -0.14 2.48
CA ASN A 22 11.22 -0.45 1.13
C ASN A 22 12.75 -0.34 0.98
N LEU A 23 13.43 0.44 1.83
CA LEU A 23 14.89 0.49 1.87
C LEU A 23 15.51 -0.71 2.61
N THR A 24 14.74 -1.38 3.46
CA THR A 24 15.23 -2.47 4.32
C THR A 24 14.66 -3.81 3.89
N LEU A 25 13.35 -4.02 4.08
CA LEU A 25 12.65 -5.26 3.79
C LEU A 25 12.57 -5.57 2.29
N GLY A 26 12.46 -4.56 1.43
CA GLY A 26 12.45 -4.75 -0.03
C GLY A 26 13.70 -5.49 -0.53
N PRO A 27 14.92 -4.94 -0.32
CA PRO A 27 16.18 -5.61 -0.65
C PRO A 27 16.34 -6.96 0.05
N LEU A 28 15.97 -7.04 1.32
CA LEU A 28 16.07 -8.27 2.10
C LEU A 28 15.22 -9.40 1.48
N GLY A 29 13.98 -9.10 1.11
CA GLY A 29 13.08 -10.06 0.48
C GLY A 29 13.61 -10.58 -0.85
N PHE A 30 14.14 -9.68 -1.68
CA PHE A 30 14.80 -10.10 -2.92
C PHE A 30 16.08 -10.89 -2.68
N SER A 31 16.88 -10.54 -1.68
CA SER A 31 18.12 -11.26 -1.36
C SER A 31 17.84 -12.67 -0.85
N LEU A 32 16.83 -12.84 0.00
CA LEU A 32 16.50 -14.11 0.64
C LEU A 32 15.63 -15.02 -0.23
N LEU A 33 14.58 -14.46 -0.83
CA LEU A 33 13.55 -15.24 -1.51
C LEU A 33 13.62 -15.13 -3.03
N ARG A 34 14.36 -14.13 -3.56
CA ARG A 34 14.33 -13.76 -4.99
C ARG A 34 12.93 -13.39 -5.48
N LEU A 35 12.06 -12.96 -4.56
CA LEU A 35 10.64 -12.67 -4.79
C LEU A 35 10.25 -11.30 -4.21
N PRO A 36 9.20 -10.65 -4.75
CA PRO A 36 8.81 -9.30 -4.37
C PRO A 36 7.99 -9.23 -3.07
N ILE A 37 7.75 -10.35 -2.40
CA ILE A 37 6.78 -10.45 -1.29
C ILE A 37 6.97 -9.38 -0.20
N LEU A 38 8.21 -9.16 0.26
CA LEU A 38 8.49 -8.15 1.29
C LEU A 38 8.42 -6.72 0.76
N CYS A 39 8.62 -6.52 -0.54
CA CYS A 39 8.43 -5.23 -1.19
C CYS A 39 6.94 -4.85 -1.13
N ASP A 40 6.04 -5.75 -1.52
CA ASP A 40 4.59 -5.52 -1.45
C ASP A 40 4.08 -5.36 -0.02
N LEU A 41 4.62 -6.13 0.95
CA LEU A 41 4.31 -5.91 2.35
C LEU A 41 4.66 -4.48 2.76
N SER A 42 5.86 -4.01 2.39
CA SER A 42 6.36 -2.66 2.70
C SER A 42 5.51 -1.56 2.09
N VAL A 43 4.78 -1.88 1.01
CA VAL A 43 3.87 -0.97 0.31
C VAL A 43 2.49 -0.96 0.97
N TYR A 44 1.83 -2.12 1.06
CA TYR A 44 0.43 -2.19 1.48
C TYR A 44 0.24 -1.99 2.97
N PHE A 45 1.21 -2.40 3.79
CA PHE A 45 1.14 -2.20 5.23
C PHE A 45 0.95 -0.72 5.63
N PRO A 46 1.87 0.22 5.28
CA PRO A 46 1.69 1.64 5.60
C PRO A 46 0.52 2.27 4.84
N THR A 47 0.24 1.82 3.61
CA THR A 47 -0.88 2.34 2.81
C THR A 47 -2.22 2.08 3.49
N LEU A 48 -2.45 0.87 3.98
CA LEU A 48 -3.68 0.50 4.67
C LEU A 48 -3.82 1.22 6.00
N LEU A 49 -2.73 1.34 6.78
CA LEU A 49 -2.75 2.10 8.04
C LEU A 49 -3.07 3.59 7.80
N ALA A 50 -2.46 4.22 6.80
CA ALA A 50 -2.73 5.61 6.43
C ALA A 50 -4.18 5.80 5.97
N THR A 51 -4.70 4.85 5.18
CA THR A 51 -6.08 4.85 4.70
C THR A 51 -7.06 4.69 5.85
N TRP A 52 -6.81 3.76 6.77
CA TRP A 52 -7.64 3.55 7.94
C TRP A 52 -7.69 4.79 8.83
N LEU A 53 -6.53 5.38 9.12
CA LEU A 53 -6.42 6.50 10.04
C LEU A 53 -7.05 7.79 9.49
N SER A 54 -6.86 8.07 8.19
CA SER A 54 -7.38 9.28 7.54
C SER A 54 -8.81 9.12 7.02
N SER A 55 -9.17 7.95 6.49
CA SER A 55 -10.40 7.70 5.73
C SER A 55 -10.63 8.73 4.60
N LYS A 56 -9.56 9.22 3.96
CA LYS A 56 -9.63 10.23 2.89
C LYS A 56 -9.10 9.72 1.55
N ILE A 57 -9.79 10.13 0.49
CA ILE A 57 -9.36 9.98 -0.90
C ILE A 57 -8.03 10.72 -1.08
N GLY A 58 -7.10 10.14 -1.83
CA GLY A 58 -5.81 10.76 -2.16
C GLY A 58 -4.70 10.43 -1.18
N VAL A 59 -5.01 10.19 0.10
CA VAL A 59 -3.99 9.82 1.11
C VAL A 59 -3.20 8.57 0.72
N PRO A 60 -3.82 7.46 0.28
CA PRO A 60 -3.07 6.27 -0.14
C PRO A 60 -2.11 6.58 -1.29
N THR A 61 -2.59 7.31 -2.31
CA THR A 61 -1.79 7.69 -3.48
C THR A 61 -0.59 8.56 -3.10
N VAL A 62 -0.83 9.61 -2.30
CA VAL A 62 0.23 10.55 -1.89
C VAL A 62 1.27 9.86 -1.01
N VAL A 63 0.85 8.95 -0.11
CA VAL A 63 1.78 8.18 0.73
C VAL A 63 2.76 7.39 -0.13
N ASN A 64 2.24 6.68 -1.13
CA ASN A 64 3.04 5.86 -2.06
C ASN A 64 3.91 6.72 -2.98
N LEU A 65 3.40 7.85 -3.46
CA LEU A 65 4.17 8.78 -4.29
C LEU A 65 5.39 9.32 -3.53
N ILE A 66 5.18 9.90 -2.36
CA ILE A 66 6.28 10.47 -1.55
C ILE A 66 7.24 9.37 -1.11
N GLY A 67 6.73 8.23 -0.64
CA GLY A 67 7.56 7.09 -0.27
C GLY A 67 8.45 6.62 -1.42
N SER A 68 7.87 6.47 -2.62
CA SER A 68 8.60 6.07 -3.82
C SER A 68 9.66 7.09 -4.21
N LEU A 69 9.36 8.38 -4.13
CA LEU A 69 10.32 9.45 -4.42
C LEU A 69 11.50 9.44 -3.43
N VAL A 70 11.24 9.25 -2.13
CA VAL A 70 12.31 9.14 -1.12
C VAL A 70 13.23 7.96 -1.43
N VAL A 71 12.66 6.78 -1.71
CA VAL A 71 13.46 5.61 -2.05
C VAL A 71 14.21 5.79 -3.36
N PHE A 72 13.59 6.42 -4.36
CA PHE A 72 14.24 6.72 -5.63
C PHE A 72 15.44 7.66 -5.45
N VAL A 73 15.32 8.71 -4.63
CA VAL A 73 16.45 9.60 -4.31
C VAL A 73 17.57 8.85 -3.60
N MET A 74 17.24 7.96 -2.66
CA MET A 74 18.24 7.18 -1.92
C MET A 74 18.85 6.04 -2.74
N ARG A 75 18.10 5.47 -3.68
CA ARG A 75 18.51 4.34 -4.53
C ARG A 75 17.98 4.55 -5.96
N PRO A 76 18.66 5.38 -6.78
CA PRO A 76 18.20 5.77 -8.13
C PRO A 76 17.92 4.61 -9.09
N GLY A 77 18.54 3.44 -8.87
CA GLY A 77 18.26 2.22 -9.65
C GLY A 77 16.91 1.54 -9.36
N SER A 78 16.13 2.01 -8.38
CA SER A 78 14.88 1.38 -7.94
C SER A 78 13.65 1.86 -8.73
N THR A 79 13.78 2.01 -10.06
CA THR A 79 12.71 2.54 -10.94
C THR A 79 11.43 1.71 -10.92
N HIS A 80 11.53 0.41 -10.68
CA HIS A 80 10.40 -0.51 -10.53
C HIS A 80 9.41 -0.07 -9.44
N LEU A 81 9.85 0.69 -8.42
CA LEU A 81 8.97 1.18 -7.37
C LEU A 81 7.90 2.16 -7.89
N LEU A 82 8.12 2.79 -9.04
CA LEU A 82 7.12 3.64 -9.69
C LEU A 82 5.85 2.86 -10.09
N GLY A 83 5.96 1.56 -10.31
CA GLY A 83 4.80 0.68 -10.53
C GLY A 83 3.82 0.67 -9.35
N PHE A 84 4.30 0.91 -8.12
CA PHE A 84 3.44 1.03 -6.94
C PHE A 84 2.64 2.32 -6.89
N ILE A 85 3.05 3.38 -7.59
CA ILE A 85 2.27 4.61 -7.71
C ILE A 85 0.99 4.33 -8.50
N ALA A 86 1.11 3.67 -9.66
CA ALA A 86 -0.05 3.28 -10.48
C ALA A 86 -1.00 2.37 -9.70
N SER A 87 -0.44 1.40 -8.98
CA SER A 87 -1.19 0.51 -8.11
C SER A 87 -1.93 1.23 -6.97
N ALA A 88 -1.28 2.22 -6.34
CA ALA A 88 -1.86 3.02 -5.27
C ALA A 88 -3.03 3.88 -5.78
N ILE A 89 -2.94 4.42 -7.01
CA ILE A 89 -4.06 5.13 -7.66
C ILE A 89 -5.26 4.20 -7.82
N VAL A 90 -5.03 2.98 -8.29
CA VAL A 90 -6.11 1.97 -8.42
C VAL A 90 -6.70 1.60 -7.06
N PHE A 91 -5.85 1.45 -6.04
CA PHE A 91 -6.30 1.15 -4.68
C PHE A 91 -7.20 2.27 -4.15
N ASP A 92 -6.74 3.52 -4.29
CA ASP A 92 -7.45 4.73 -3.87
C ASP A 92 -8.81 4.86 -4.57
N ALA A 93 -8.87 4.59 -5.88
CA ALA A 93 -10.10 4.60 -6.66
C ALA A 93 -11.09 3.51 -6.20
N LEU A 94 -10.62 2.27 -5.98
CA LEU A 94 -11.47 1.17 -5.51
C LEU A 94 -11.99 1.41 -4.10
N MET A 95 -11.18 2.03 -3.22
CA MET A 95 -11.58 2.35 -1.86
C MET A 95 -12.70 3.39 -1.76
N VAL A 96 -13.00 4.15 -2.83
CA VAL A 96 -14.20 5.01 -2.91
C VAL A 96 -15.48 4.22 -2.66
N LEU A 97 -15.54 2.94 -3.07
CA LEU A 97 -16.71 2.07 -2.88
C LEU A 97 -17.09 1.84 -1.42
N CYS A 98 -16.15 2.04 -0.50
CA CYS A 98 -16.38 2.02 0.94
C CYS A 98 -16.12 3.37 1.61
N ARG A 99 -15.93 4.46 0.85
CA ARG A 99 -15.54 5.79 1.35
C ARG A 99 -14.24 5.75 2.18
N HIS A 100 -13.27 4.97 1.72
CA HIS A 100 -11.95 4.80 2.36
C HIS A 100 -12.04 4.28 3.80
N ASN A 101 -13.16 3.64 4.12
CA ASN A 101 -13.46 3.12 5.45
C ASN A 101 -12.95 1.68 5.57
N ILE A 102 -11.78 1.49 6.16
CA ILE A 102 -11.27 0.16 6.47
C ILE A 102 -11.88 -0.31 7.80
N SER A 103 -12.87 -1.19 7.74
CA SER A 103 -13.51 -1.77 8.93
C SER A 103 -13.81 -3.25 8.72
N PHE A 104 -14.00 -3.97 9.83
CA PHE A 104 -14.41 -5.39 9.82
C PHE A 104 -15.88 -5.61 9.43
N LYS A 105 -16.59 -4.58 8.94
CA LYS A 105 -17.92 -4.75 8.35
C LYS A 105 -17.79 -5.47 7.01
N PRO A 106 -18.62 -6.48 6.70
CA PRO A 106 -18.45 -7.33 5.51
C PRO A 106 -18.20 -6.55 4.22
N ARG A 107 -19.04 -5.55 3.91
CA ARG A 107 -18.86 -4.70 2.72
C ARG A 107 -17.50 -4.00 2.67
N CYS A 108 -17.09 -3.35 3.76
CA CYS A 108 -15.84 -2.59 3.79
C CYS A 108 -14.61 -3.51 3.75
N LEU A 109 -14.70 -4.65 4.44
CA LEU A 109 -13.67 -5.66 4.44
C LEU A 109 -13.50 -6.28 3.04
N SER A 110 -14.59 -6.68 2.38
CA SER A 110 -14.54 -7.20 1.01
C SER A 110 -13.96 -6.20 0.02
N VAL A 111 -14.33 -4.91 0.12
CA VAL A 111 -13.73 -3.86 -0.71
C VAL A 111 -12.24 -3.70 -0.43
N THR A 112 -11.82 -3.72 0.85
CA THR A 112 -10.41 -3.60 1.22
C THR A 112 -9.58 -4.77 0.69
N ILE A 113 -10.12 -6.00 0.79
CA ILE A 113 -9.49 -7.21 0.25
C ILE A 113 -9.36 -7.12 -1.26
N ALA A 114 -10.45 -6.82 -1.96
CA ALA A 114 -10.47 -6.72 -3.41
C ALA A 114 -9.54 -5.59 -3.91
N ALA A 115 -9.61 -4.41 -3.28
CA ALA A 115 -8.76 -3.28 -3.64
C ALA A 115 -7.28 -3.61 -3.47
N THR A 116 -6.90 -4.22 -2.35
CA THR A 116 -5.50 -4.61 -2.11
C THR A 116 -5.05 -5.68 -3.11
N ALA A 117 -5.86 -6.73 -3.31
CA ALA A 117 -5.52 -7.82 -4.22
C ALA A 117 -5.36 -7.37 -5.68
N ILE A 118 -6.34 -6.61 -6.19
CA ILE A 118 -6.34 -6.11 -7.58
C ILE A 118 -5.15 -5.16 -7.79
N SER A 119 -4.94 -4.23 -6.87
CA SER A 119 -3.83 -3.29 -6.95
C SER A 119 -2.48 -4.00 -6.89
N ALA A 120 -2.31 -4.99 -6.00
CA ALA A 120 -1.04 -5.68 -5.83
C ALA A 120 -0.71 -6.50 -7.07
N TYR A 121 -1.69 -7.25 -7.58
CA TYR A 121 -1.55 -7.98 -8.82
C TYR A 121 -1.17 -7.05 -9.99
N LEU A 122 -1.88 -5.92 -10.13
CA LEU A 122 -1.60 -4.93 -11.16
C LEU A 122 -0.20 -4.33 -11.03
N ALA A 123 0.28 -4.08 -9.81
CA ALA A 123 1.65 -3.61 -9.56
C ALA A 123 2.65 -4.59 -10.16
N GLY A 124 2.49 -5.89 -9.87
CA GLY A 124 3.34 -6.93 -10.44
C GLY A 124 3.27 -6.95 -11.97
N VAL A 125 2.07 -6.91 -12.56
CA VAL A 125 1.96 -6.89 -14.04
C VAL A 125 2.70 -5.70 -14.65
N LEU A 126 2.48 -4.49 -14.12
CA LEU A 126 3.13 -3.27 -14.62
C LEU A 126 4.65 -3.31 -14.42
N ILE A 127 5.12 -3.76 -13.25
CA ILE A 127 6.54 -3.90 -12.95
C ILE A 127 7.20 -4.90 -13.90
N GLY A 128 6.58 -6.07 -14.08
CA GLY A 128 7.11 -7.13 -14.93
C GLY A 128 7.25 -6.72 -16.39
N VAL A 129 6.23 -6.06 -16.95
CA VAL A 129 6.22 -5.65 -18.35
C VAL A 129 7.06 -4.40 -18.58
N ILE A 130 6.78 -3.32 -17.85
CA ILE A 130 7.33 -1.99 -18.16
C ILE A 130 8.75 -1.83 -17.63
N PHE A 131 9.01 -2.28 -16.40
CA PHE A 131 10.27 -2.01 -15.72
C PHE A 131 11.28 -3.15 -15.81
N MET A 132 10.80 -4.39 -15.97
CA MET A 132 11.66 -5.57 -16.12
C MET A 132 11.75 -6.09 -17.56
N GLY A 133 10.95 -5.56 -18.49
CA GLY A 133 10.97 -5.96 -19.90
C GLY A 133 10.63 -7.43 -20.14
N ARG A 134 9.86 -8.05 -19.25
CA ARG A 134 9.44 -9.46 -19.36
C ARG A 134 8.15 -9.57 -20.18
N SER A 135 7.87 -10.79 -20.66
CA SER A 135 6.65 -11.05 -21.42
C SER A 135 5.39 -10.82 -20.58
N VAL A 136 4.31 -10.44 -21.25
CA VAL A 136 2.99 -10.25 -20.62
C VAL A 136 2.54 -11.54 -19.92
N ASP A 137 2.72 -12.70 -20.56
CA ASP A 137 2.36 -14.00 -19.97
C ASP A 137 3.09 -14.26 -18.65
N TRP A 138 4.40 -13.98 -18.58
CA TRP A 138 5.17 -14.14 -17.35
C TRP A 138 4.71 -13.16 -16.27
N ALA A 139 4.42 -11.92 -16.65
CA ALA A 139 3.94 -10.89 -15.73
C ALA A 139 2.56 -11.23 -15.17
N LEU A 140 1.65 -11.77 -15.98
CA LEU A 140 0.30 -12.17 -15.58
C LEU A 140 0.28 -13.43 -14.72
N THR A 141 1.09 -14.44 -15.06
CA THR A 141 1.01 -15.77 -14.42
C THR A 141 1.93 -15.93 -13.22
N PHE A 142 3.12 -15.33 -13.27
CA PHE A 142 4.13 -15.52 -12.23
C PHE A 142 4.29 -14.27 -11.38
N TRP A 143 4.65 -13.14 -11.99
CA TRP A 143 5.07 -11.96 -11.24
C TRP A 143 3.91 -11.26 -10.52
N GLY A 144 2.79 -11.06 -11.21
CA GLY A 144 1.54 -10.56 -10.63
C GLY A 144 1.04 -11.44 -9.48
N GLY A 145 1.18 -12.76 -9.60
CA GLY A 145 0.83 -13.71 -8.54
C GLY A 145 1.64 -13.52 -7.25
N TRP A 146 2.96 -13.34 -7.37
CA TRP A 146 3.79 -13.09 -6.20
C TRP A 146 3.56 -11.74 -5.54
N HIS A 147 3.31 -10.70 -6.35
CA HIS A 147 2.92 -9.40 -5.84
C HIS A 147 1.57 -9.46 -5.10
N LEU A 148 0.58 -10.19 -5.65
CA LEU A 148 -0.69 -10.46 -4.98
C LEU A 148 -0.49 -11.10 -3.59
N ILE A 149 0.36 -12.12 -3.49
CA ILE A 149 0.67 -12.80 -2.21
C ILE A 149 1.28 -11.80 -1.22
N GLY A 150 2.28 -11.02 -1.64
CA GLY A 150 2.89 -10.01 -0.79
C GLY A 150 1.92 -8.91 -0.34
N GLY A 151 1.03 -8.47 -1.23
CA GLY A 151 -0.01 -7.50 -0.91
C GLY A 151 -1.02 -8.03 0.10
N ILE A 152 -1.48 -9.27 -0.07
CA ILE A 152 -2.35 -9.95 0.91
C ILE A 152 -1.64 -10.07 2.26
N MET A 153 -0.35 -10.40 2.28
CA MET A 153 0.43 -10.50 3.52
C MET A 153 0.50 -9.14 4.23
N GLY A 154 0.81 -8.06 3.51
CA GLY A 154 0.79 -6.70 4.05
C GLY A 154 -0.58 -6.30 4.59
N MET A 155 -1.65 -6.71 3.91
CA MET A 155 -3.03 -6.48 4.35
C MET A 155 -3.38 -7.22 5.63
N VAL A 156 -3.05 -8.50 5.73
CA VAL A 156 -3.31 -9.29 6.94
C VAL A 156 -2.61 -8.65 8.14
N VAL A 157 -1.34 -8.29 7.99
CA VAL A 157 -0.59 -7.61 9.07
C VAL A 157 -1.24 -6.26 9.43
N ALA A 158 -1.60 -5.44 8.45
CA ALA A 158 -2.25 -4.16 8.69
C ALA A 158 -3.60 -4.32 9.42
N LEU A 159 -4.46 -5.25 8.98
CA LEU A 159 -5.75 -5.50 9.60
C LEU A 159 -5.62 -6.03 11.03
N LEU A 160 -4.63 -6.88 11.32
CA LEU A 160 -4.35 -7.33 12.68
C LEU A 160 -3.99 -6.14 13.59
N ILE A 161 -3.10 -5.25 13.14
CA ILE A 161 -2.75 -4.05 13.91
C ILE A 161 -3.96 -3.14 14.10
N ILE A 162 -4.73 -2.88 13.03
CA ILE A 162 -5.95 -2.08 13.12
C ILE A 162 -6.92 -2.66 14.15
N GLY A 163 -7.14 -3.98 14.13
CA GLY A 163 -8.03 -4.65 15.09
C GLY A 163 -7.56 -4.52 16.53
N VAL A 164 -6.24 -4.60 16.78
CA VAL A 164 -5.67 -4.39 18.13
C VAL A 164 -5.83 -2.94 18.57
N LEU A 165 -5.54 -1.97 17.70
CA LEU A 165 -5.68 -0.54 18.01
C LEU A 165 -7.14 -0.16 18.29
N GLU A 166 -8.09 -0.62 17.48
CA GLU A 166 -9.52 -0.36 17.70
C GLU A 166 -10.00 -0.94 19.04
N ARG A 167 -9.53 -2.13 19.44
CA ARG A 167 -9.84 -2.73 20.76
C ARG A 167 -9.20 -1.98 21.92
N ALA A 168 -8.03 -1.37 21.71
CA ALA A 168 -7.37 -0.51 22.69
C ALA A 168 -8.02 0.88 22.81
N GLY A 169 -9.11 1.15 22.08
CA GLY A 169 -9.78 2.45 22.05
C GLY A 169 -9.05 3.49 21.17
N LEU A 170 -7.95 3.10 20.52
CA LEU A 170 -7.24 3.92 19.54
C LEU A 170 -7.96 3.78 18.20
N GLY A 171 -8.95 4.65 18.00
CA GLY A 171 -9.75 4.67 16.79
C GLY A 171 -9.17 5.59 15.72
N ARG A 172 -9.81 5.56 14.56
CA ARG A 172 -9.67 6.60 13.52
C ARG A 172 -9.74 7.97 14.15
N MET A 173 -9.03 8.93 13.55
CA MET A 173 -9.00 10.30 14.01
C MET A 173 -10.42 10.88 14.15
N ARG A 174 -11.03 10.74 15.33
CA ARG A 174 -12.24 11.45 15.77
C ARG A 174 -11.81 12.86 16.14
N ILE A 175 -11.25 13.59 15.20
CA ILE A 175 -11.02 15.02 15.39
C ILE A 175 -12.39 15.67 15.20
N ALA A 176 -13.07 15.80 16.34
CA ALA A 176 -14.23 16.64 16.65
C ALA A 176 -15.18 16.89 15.47
N GLN A 177 -16.30 16.16 15.44
CA GLN A 177 -17.54 16.72 14.90
C GLN A 177 -18.16 17.66 15.94
N ARG A 178 -17.48 18.76 16.24
CA ARG A 178 -18.11 19.94 16.83
C ARG A 178 -18.03 21.05 15.80
#